data_AF-A0A225ARJ9-F1
#
_entry.id   AF-A0A225ARJ9-F1
#
_cell.length_a   1.000
_cell.length_b   1.000
_cell.length_c   1.000
_cell.angle_alpha   90.00
_cell.angle_beta   90.00
_cell.angle_gamma   90.00
#
_symmetry.space_group_name_H-M   'P 1'
#
loop_
_entity.id
_entity.type
_entity.pdbx_description
1 polymer ?
#
loop_
_entity_poly.entity_id
_entity_poly.type
_entity_poly.pdbx_seq_one_letter_code
_entity_poly.pdbx_strand_id
1 'polypeptide(L)'
;MSHVRVKPLAAVFIVLSIIYFLISSTFSFARIFSHPHSGIPLSQSAVKTAYYNHTIEQTHEAVIPRKIHQIYHDWSEKGGNMPHKEQWMRLRDSCINRNPGWQYKPLRYYPVFVTDSNQGSLDNNILGAVPHHPFYEYVTNHIWTYSLFHYPYPYVAVMYNSGQWFFTSMWEKYHDKVSPWSWNPSHHFGAGKKQGNSHDKNQLYRVIMDNRRGAEPWVFWNEGAGLTWQDWDFSMFMPVGEVSSRIIRTAITVTIAFSLISALVLWRCLFRRRKAVKNNAQSSSSLKSVVALLSPAKGKGGESSKKEDHELV
;
A
#
# COMPACT_ATOMS: atom_id res chain seq x y z
N MET A 1 -44.19 -13.73 13.28
CA MET A 1 -42.79 -13.25 13.21
C MET A 1 -42.19 -13.72 11.91
N SER A 2 -41.87 -12.79 11.02
CA SER A 2 -41.36 -13.08 9.68
C SER A 2 -39.94 -13.63 9.79
N HIS A 3 -39.73 -14.87 9.32
CA HIS A 3 -38.39 -15.34 8.96
C HIS A 3 -37.89 -14.52 7.76
N VAL A 4 -37.44 -13.30 8.04
CA VAL A 4 -36.61 -12.53 7.11
C VAL A 4 -35.47 -13.45 6.75
N ARG A 5 -35.41 -13.85 5.47
CA ARG A 5 -34.44 -14.81 4.96
C ARG A 5 -33.04 -14.20 5.16
N VAL A 6 -32.36 -14.56 6.23
CA VAL A 6 -31.02 -14.07 6.62
C VAL A 6 -29.95 -14.50 5.59
N LYS A 7 -30.13 -15.67 4.97
CA LYS A 7 -29.19 -16.27 3.99
C LYS A 7 -28.83 -15.39 2.79
N PRO A 8 -29.77 -14.78 2.04
CA PRO A 8 -29.44 -13.87 0.93
C PRO A 8 -28.75 -12.57 1.35
N LEU A 9 -29.04 -12.06 2.55
CA LEU A 9 -28.41 -10.84 3.05
C LEU A 9 -26.95 -11.11 3.45
N ALA A 10 -26.71 -12.26 4.09
CA ALA A 10 -25.36 -12.74 4.39
C ALA A 10 -24.53 -12.98 3.12
N ALA A 11 -25.12 -13.56 2.07
CA ALA A 11 -24.42 -13.77 0.79
C ALA A 11 -24.02 -12.45 0.11
N VAL A 12 -24.91 -11.44 0.12
CA VAL A 12 -24.58 -10.10 -0.40
C VAL A 12 -23.46 -9.47 0.41
N PHE A 13 -23.51 -9.55 1.74
CA PHE A 13 -22.47 -9.01 2.61
C PHE A 13 -21.11 -9.67 2.33
N ILE A 14 -21.06 -11.01 2.21
CA ILE A 14 -19.82 -11.73 1.88
C ILE A 14 -19.24 -11.27 0.54
N VAL A 15 -20.07 -11.14 -0.50
CA VAL A 15 -19.60 -10.67 -1.82
C VAL A 15 -19.07 -9.24 -1.74
N LEU A 16 -19.76 -8.34 -1.01
CA LEU A 16 -19.28 -6.97 -0.81
C LEU A 16 -17.97 -6.92 -0.02
N SER A 17 -17.81 -7.76 1.00
CA SER A 17 -16.56 -7.89 1.76
C SER A 17 -15.41 -8.39 0.90
N ILE A 18 -15.65 -9.38 0.02
CA ILE A 18 -14.64 -9.87 -0.93
C ILE A 18 -14.26 -8.78 -1.93
N ILE A 19 -15.24 -8.07 -2.51
CA ILE A 19 -14.97 -6.95 -3.43
C ILE A 19 -14.15 -5.86 -2.74
N TYR A 20 -14.56 -5.45 -1.53
CA TYR A 20 -13.83 -4.48 -0.74
C TYR A 20 -12.39 -4.92 -0.47
N PHE A 21 -12.19 -6.18 -0.06
CA PHE A 21 -10.87 -6.76 0.17
C PHE A 21 -10.01 -6.75 -1.10
N LEU A 22 -10.55 -7.15 -2.25
CA LEU A 22 -9.84 -7.16 -3.54
C LEU A 22 -9.45 -5.76 -3.99
N ILE A 23 -10.38 -4.80 -3.90
CA ILE A 23 -10.12 -3.39 -4.21
C ILE A 23 -9.04 -2.85 -3.28
N SER A 24 -9.20 -3.01 -1.96
CA SER A 24 -8.23 -2.54 -0.96
C SER A 24 -6.84 -3.14 -1.16
N SER A 25 -6.78 -4.44 -1.47
CA SER A 25 -5.51 -5.14 -1.73
C SER A 25 -4.85 -4.65 -3.02
N THR A 26 -5.63 -4.42 -4.08
CA THR A 26 -5.12 -3.88 -5.35
C THR A 26 -4.59 -2.46 -5.18
N PHE A 27 -5.31 -1.60 -4.46
CA PHE A 27 -4.84 -0.24 -4.15
C PHE A 27 -3.56 -0.27 -3.30
N SER A 28 -3.52 -1.13 -2.28
CA SER A 28 -2.33 -1.28 -1.41
C SER A 28 -1.12 -1.76 -2.20
N PHE A 29 -1.31 -2.73 -3.09
CA PHE A 29 -0.26 -3.22 -3.98
C PHE A 29 0.18 -2.15 -4.99
N ALA A 30 -0.77 -1.49 -5.65
CA ALA A 30 -0.47 -0.43 -6.61
C ALA A 30 0.35 0.69 -5.98
N ARG A 31 0.07 1.03 -4.72
CA ARG A 31 0.80 2.07 -3.99
C ARG A 31 2.28 1.76 -3.79
N ILE A 32 2.66 0.49 -3.64
CA ILE A 32 4.06 0.05 -3.53
C ILE A 32 4.87 0.45 -4.76
N PHE A 33 4.21 0.55 -5.92
CA PHE A 33 4.86 0.84 -7.20
C PHE A 33 4.48 2.20 -7.79
N SER A 34 3.66 2.96 -7.07
CA SER A 34 3.14 4.23 -7.53
C SER A 34 4.17 5.31 -7.29
N HIS A 35 4.66 5.91 -8.37
CA HIS A 35 5.63 6.99 -8.26
C HIS A 35 5.02 8.37 -8.35
N PRO A 36 5.69 9.33 -7.70
CA PRO A 36 6.78 9.17 -6.76
C PRO A 36 6.26 8.89 -5.34
N HIS A 37 7.14 8.31 -4.52
CA HIS A 37 6.85 7.94 -3.13
C HIS A 37 6.76 9.13 -2.17
N SER A 38 6.28 8.85 -0.96
CA SER A 38 6.18 9.82 0.14
C SER A 38 7.56 10.22 0.69
N GLY A 39 7.72 11.46 1.17
CA GLY A 39 8.99 12.00 1.71
C GLY A 39 9.70 12.99 0.77
N ILE A 40 10.84 13.52 1.19
CA ILE A 40 11.60 14.55 0.46
C ILE A 40 12.59 13.88 -0.52
N PRO A 41 12.41 14.01 -1.85
CA PRO A 41 13.37 13.48 -2.81
C PRO A 41 14.61 14.37 -2.88
N LEU A 42 15.77 13.76 -2.70
CA LEU A 42 17.08 14.36 -2.96
C LEU A 42 17.49 13.95 -4.38
N SER A 43 16.97 14.68 -5.37
CA SER A 43 17.30 14.43 -6.77
C SER A 43 18.69 14.95 -7.13
N GLN A 44 19.33 14.27 -8.08
CA GLN A 44 20.61 14.69 -8.63
C GLN A 44 20.51 16.10 -9.25
N SER A 45 19.45 16.37 -10.02
CA SER A 45 19.21 17.71 -10.56
C SER A 45 19.12 18.79 -9.46
N ALA A 46 18.41 18.53 -8.37
CA ALA A 46 18.29 19.48 -7.27
C ALA A 46 19.64 19.73 -6.59
N VAL A 47 20.46 18.70 -6.39
CA VAL A 47 21.82 18.86 -5.86
C VAL A 47 22.71 19.61 -6.83
N LYS A 48 22.66 19.31 -8.12
CA LYS A 48 23.44 20.00 -9.16
C LYS A 48 23.08 21.48 -9.24
N THR A 49 21.80 21.78 -9.26
CA THR A 49 21.30 23.15 -9.19
C THR A 49 21.78 23.83 -7.91
N ALA A 50 21.69 23.15 -6.76
CA ALA A 50 22.19 23.70 -5.51
C ALA A 50 23.70 23.94 -5.54
N TYR A 51 24.49 23.03 -6.11
CA TYR A 51 25.94 23.17 -6.27
C TYR A 51 26.30 24.40 -7.13
N TYR A 52 25.65 24.54 -8.29
CA TYR A 52 25.90 25.68 -9.17
C TYR A 52 25.43 27.01 -8.55
N ASN A 53 24.29 27.03 -7.86
CA ASN A 53 23.85 28.22 -7.13
C ASN A 53 24.80 28.57 -5.98
N HIS A 54 25.32 27.56 -5.26
CA HIS A 54 26.33 27.73 -4.21
C HIS A 54 27.62 28.38 -4.72
N THR A 55 28.07 28.01 -5.92
CA THR A 55 29.27 28.62 -6.53
C THR A 55 29.06 30.10 -6.91
N ILE A 56 27.81 30.55 -7.02
CA ILE A 56 27.46 31.93 -7.40
C ILE A 56 27.21 32.81 -6.17
N GLU A 57 26.57 32.29 -5.11
CA GLU A 57 26.09 33.13 -3.99
C GLU A 57 26.86 33.01 -2.67
N GLN A 58 27.82 32.08 -2.49
CA GLN A 58 28.66 31.88 -1.28
C GLN A 58 27.96 31.81 0.10
N THR A 59 26.63 31.91 0.20
CA THR A 59 25.93 32.28 1.45
C THR A 59 24.91 31.28 1.97
N HIS A 60 24.70 30.15 1.29
CA HIS A 60 23.75 29.13 1.74
C HIS A 60 24.41 27.90 2.37
N GLU A 61 23.67 27.15 3.19
CA GLU A 61 24.11 25.91 3.83
C GLU A 61 24.26 24.79 2.77
N ALA A 62 25.32 23.97 2.86
CA ALA A 62 25.62 22.96 1.85
C ALA A 62 24.53 21.88 1.79
N VAL A 63 23.91 21.67 0.61
CA VAL A 63 22.84 20.67 0.41
C VAL A 63 23.33 19.25 0.66
N ILE A 64 24.59 18.98 0.34
CA ILE A 64 25.27 17.76 0.77
C ILE A 64 26.30 18.14 1.81
N PRO A 65 26.23 17.56 3.02
CA PRO A 65 27.21 17.83 4.05
C PRO A 65 28.58 17.34 3.61
N ARG A 66 29.60 18.19 3.77
CA ARG A 66 31.02 17.80 3.62
C ARG A 66 31.44 16.91 4.78
N LYS A 67 30.87 15.71 4.83
CA LYS A 67 31.11 14.71 5.88
C LYS A 67 31.63 13.43 5.25
N ILE A 68 32.72 12.91 5.79
CA ILE A 68 33.23 11.58 5.45
C ILE A 68 32.70 10.62 6.49
N HIS A 69 31.98 9.59 6.03
CA HIS A 69 31.52 8.50 6.87
C HIS A 69 32.01 7.19 6.27
N GLN A 70 32.60 6.33 7.09
CA GLN A 70 33.05 5.01 6.70
C GLN A 70 32.66 4.02 7.78
N ILE A 71 32.10 2.90 7.36
CA ILE A 71 31.76 1.77 8.22
C ILE A 71 32.70 0.64 7.87
N TYR A 72 33.34 0.05 8.87
CA TYR A 72 34.02 -1.23 8.75
C TYR A 72 33.15 -2.28 9.40
N HIS A 73 32.75 -3.29 8.64
CA HIS A 73 32.01 -4.42 9.16
C HIS A 73 32.93 -5.63 9.21
N ASP A 74 33.19 -6.13 10.41
CA ASP A 74 33.93 -7.39 10.62
C ASP A 74 32.92 -8.55 10.57
N TRP A 75 33.00 -9.35 9.52
CA TRP A 75 32.15 -10.55 9.37
C TRP A 75 32.74 -11.78 10.07
N SER A 76 33.92 -11.66 10.70
CA SER A 76 34.45 -12.73 11.52
C SER A 76 33.74 -12.70 12.88
N GLU A 77 32.97 -13.75 13.17
CA GLU A 77 32.27 -13.93 14.46
C GLU A 77 33.23 -13.95 15.66
N LYS A 78 34.53 -14.00 15.41
CA LYS A 78 35.61 -13.97 16.39
C LYS A 78 36.11 -12.53 16.54
N GLY A 79 35.37 -11.71 17.28
CA GLY A 79 35.61 -10.28 17.51
C GLY A 79 36.93 -9.90 18.19
N GLY A 80 38.07 -10.37 17.68
CA GLY A 80 39.39 -10.16 18.26
C GLY A 80 40.54 -10.01 17.25
N ASN A 81 40.37 -10.42 15.98
CA ASN A 81 41.41 -10.25 14.95
C ASN A 81 40.79 -9.72 13.66
N MET A 82 40.67 -8.39 13.58
CA MET A 82 40.20 -7.67 12.39
C MET A 82 41.08 -8.00 11.17
N PRO A 83 40.63 -8.86 10.24
CA PRO A 83 41.38 -9.10 9.01
C PRO A 83 41.34 -7.80 8.21
N HIS A 84 42.48 -7.34 7.69
CA HIS A 84 42.58 -6.13 6.86
C HIS A 84 42.47 -4.77 7.58
N LYS A 85 42.65 -4.70 8.92
CA LYS A 85 42.68 -3.41 9.66
C LYS A 85 43.62 -2.39 9.02
N GLU A 86 44.84 -2.80 8.65
CA GLU A 86 45.82 -1.90 8.02
C GLU A 86 45.40 -1.42 6.63
N GLN A 87 44.77 -2.29 5.84
CA GLN A 87 44.25 -1.93 4.53
C GLN A 87 43.08 -0.95 4.66
N TRP A 88 42.18 -1.20 5.62
CA TRP A 88 41.08 -0.28 5.92
C TRP A 88 41.59 1.07 6.42
N MET A 89 42.55 1.11 7.35
CA MET A 89 43.16 2.35 7.82
C MET A 89 43.80 3.13 6.67
N ARG A 90 44.56 2.46 5.77
CA ARG A 90 45.13 3.11 4.58
C ARG A 90 44.06 3.71 3.65
N LEU A 91 42.96 2.99 3.40
CA LEU A 91 41.85 3.49 2.58
C LEU A 91 41.11 4.65 3.25
N ARG A 92 40.88 4.57 4.56
CA ARG A 92 40.32 5.66 5.36
C ARG A 92 41.18 6.91 5.26
N ASP A 93 42.46 6.79 5.56
CA ASP A 93 43.37 7.94 5.63
C ASP A 93 43.56 8.57 4.24
N SER A 94 43.61 7.76 3.18
CA SER A 94 43.58 8.24 1.79
C SER A 94 42.33 9.09 1.49
N CYS A 95 41.16 8.66 1.95
CA CYS A 95 39.91 9.40 1.76
C CYS A 95 39.90 10.73 2.54
N ILE A 96 40.37 10.71 3.79
CA ILE A 96 40.49 11.93 4.63
C ILE A 96 41.46 12.92 4.00
N ASN A 97 42.66 12.46 3.63
CA ASN A 97 43.72 13.32 3.11
C ASN A 97 43.38 13.95 1.76
N ARG A 98 42.58 13.26 0.92
CA ARG A 98 42.14 13.79 -0.38
C ARG A 98 41.06 14.87 -0.26
N ASN A 99 40.40 14.99 0.89
CA ASN A 99 39.26 15.89 1.08
C ASN A 99 39.49 16.88 2.23
N PRO A 100 40.53 17.74 2.15
CA PRO A 100 40.82 18.73 3.18
C PRO A 100 39.61 19.68 3.35
N GLY A 101 39.12 19.82 4.58
CA GLY A 101 37.93 20.62 4.92
C GLY A 101 36.62 19.84 5.07
N TRP A 102 36.64 18.52 4.88
CA TRP A 102 35.50 17.65 5.19
C TRP A 102 35.57 17.15 6.64
N GLN A 103 34.44 17.05 7.33
CA GLN A 103 34.37 16.55 8.70
C GLN A 103 34.25 15.03 8.71
N TYR A 104 35.20 14.31 9.32
CA TYR A 104 35.07 12.88 9.57
C TYR A 104 34.11 12.64 10.76
N LYS A 105 32.83 12.40 10.47
CA LYS A 105 31.77 12.19 11.48
C LYS A 105 30.77 11.17 10.95
N PRO A 106 30.09 10.41 11.85
CA PRO A 106 28.95 9.60 11.46
C PRO A 106 27.93 10.40 10.65
N LEU A 107 27.32 9.77 9.64
CA LEU A 107 26.33 10.38 8.74
C LEU A 107 25.09 10.79 9.58
N ARG A 108 25.12 12.01 10.12
CA ARG A 108 24.12 12.57 11.06
C ARG A 108 23.39 13.78 10.49
N TYR A 109 23.31 13.88 9.16
CA TYR A 109 22.68 15.04 8.52
C TYR A 109 21.21 14.78 8.24
N TYR A 110 20.87 13.61 7.71
CA TYR A 110 19.49 13.18 7.54
C TYR A 110 19.06 12.31 8.73
N PRO A 111 17.94 12.63 9.41
CA PRO A 111 17.47 11.82 10.54
C PRO A 111 17.01 10.44 10.09
N VAL A 112 16.45 10.31 8.89
CA VAL A 112 16.24 9.04 8.19
C VAL A 112 16.29 9.24 6.68
N PHE A 113 16.91 8.30 5.98
CA PHE A 113 16.86 8.23 4.52
C PHE A 113 16.80 6.79 4.01
N VAL A 114 16.26 6.68 2.80
CA VAL A 114 16.20 5.45 2.00
C VAL A 114 16.58 5.79 0.57
N THR A 115 16.85 4.78 -0.24
CA THR A 115 17.21 4.93 -1.64
C THR A 115 15.99 4.72 -2.54
N ASP A 116 15.96 5.44 -3.66
CA ASP A 116 14.86 5.43 -4.62
C ASP A 116 15.46 5.38 -6.02
N SER A 117 15.46 4.19 -6.62
CA SER A 117 15.88 3.92 -8.01
C SER A 117 14.94 4.55 -9.04
N ASN A 118 13.80 5.09 -8.62
CA ASN A 118 12.77 5.63 -9.50
C ASN A 118 12.23 4.57 -10.49
N GLN A 119 12.27 3.29 -10.08
CA GLN A 119 11.88 2.11 -10.87
C GLN A 119 10.79 1.23 -10.23
N GLY A 120 10.12 1.65 -9.17
CA GLY A 120 8.84 1.05 -8.80
C GLY A 120 8.60 1.30 -7.34
N SER A 121 9.30 0.49 -6.57
CA SER A 121 9.39 0.51 -5.12
C SER A 121 10.69 1.16 -4.67
N LEU A 122 10.73 1.60 -3.41
CA LEU A 122 11.93 2.10 -2.75
C LEU A 122 12.92 0.98 -2.49
N ASP A 123 14.20 1.25 -2.65
CA ASP A 123 15.24 0.25 -2.45
C ASP A 123 15.56 0.11 -0.95
N ASN A 124 15.80 -1.13 -0.54
CA ASN A 124 16.23 -1.48 0.82
C ASN A 124 17.71 -1.90 0.87
N ASN A 125 18.48 -1.57 -0.17
CA ASN A 125 19.90 -1.85 -0.30
C ASN A 125 20.77 -0.94 0.60
N ILE A 126 20.36 0.32 0.80
CA ILE A 126 21.05 1.31 1.63
C ILE A 126 20.02 2.02 2.49
N LEU A 127 20.11 1.76 3.80
CA LEU A 127 19.21 2.27 4.81
C LEU A 127 20.01 3.16 5.77
N GLY A 128 19.50 4.36 6.08
CA GLY A 128 20.15 5.25 7.04
C GLY A 128 19.16 5.89 8.00
N ALA A 129 19.51 5.93 9.29
CA ALA A 129 18.81 6.74 10.28
C ALA A 129 19.68 7.04 11.50
N VAL A 130 19.23 8.03 12.27
CA VAL A 130 19.65 8.19 13.66
C VAL A 130 19.17 6.99 14.51
N PRO A 131 19.88 6.63 15.60
CA PRO A 131 19.42 5.59 16.51
C PRO A 131 18.01 5.86 17.01
N HIS A 132 17.19 4.80 17.13
CA HIS A 132 15.80 4.88 17.61
C HIS A 132 14.90 5.81 16.79
N HIS A 133 15.18 5.99 15.49
CA HIS A 133 14.28 6.76 14.65
C HIS A 133 12.91 6.05 14.57
N PRO A 134 11.77 6.73 14.83
CA PRO A 134 10.47 6.06 14.99
C PRO A 134 10.00 5.29 13.75
N PHE A 135 10.47 5.69 12.55
CA PHE A 135 10.24 4.91 11.33
C PHE A 135 10.82 3.49 11.40
N TYR A 136 12.07 3.31 11.85
CA TYR A 136 12.67 1.98 11.88
C TYR A 136 12.16 1.14 13.05
N GLU A 137 11.76 1.77 14.16
CA GLU A 137 11.00 1.09 15.21
C GLU A 137 9.65 0.62 14.67
N TYR A 138 8.97 1.44 13.86
CA TYR A 138 7.75 1.03 13.16
C TYR A 138 7.99 -0.16 12.23
N VAL A 139 9.02 -0.12 11.37
CA VAL A 139 9.37 -1.23 10.47
C VAL A 139 9.64 -2.52 11.24
N THR A 140 10.51 -2.47 12.25
CA THR A 140 10.94 -3.65 13.01
C THR A 140 9.81 -4.25 13.84
N ASN A 141 8.92 -3.43 14.41
CA ASN A 141 7.75 -3.93 15.12
C ASN A 141 6.71 -4.60 14.20
N HIS A 142 6.74 -4.32 12.90
CA HIS A 142 5.79 -4.90 11.93
C HIS A 142 6.36 -6.08 11.14
N ILE A 143 7.68 -6.30 11.14
CA ILE A 143 8.31 -7.36 10.33
C ILE A 143 7.73 -8.76 10.62
N TRP A 144 7.44 -9.03 11.89
CA TRP A 144 6.84 -10.30 12.33
C TRP A 144 5.44 -10.55 11.76
N THR A 145 4.66 -9.50 11.50
CA THR A 145 3.31 -9.67 10.95
C THR A 145 3.33 -10.12 9.49
N TYR A 146 4.40 -9.81 8.77
CA TYR A 146 4.57 -10.17 7.37
C TYR A 146 5.31 -11.50 7.20
N SER A 147 6.19 -11.87 8.14
CA SER A 147 6.88 -13.17 8.13
C SER A 147 5.95 -14.38 8.38
N LEU A 148 4.69 -14.15 8.79
CA LEU A 148 3.72 -15.22 9.04
C LEU A 148 3.12 -15.80 7.75
N PHE A 149 3.24 -15.10 6.62
CA PHE A 149 2.68 -15.56 5.36
C PHE A 149 3.67 -16.47 4.61
N HIS A 150 3.23 -17.69 4.33
CA HIS A 150 3.97 -18.61 3.48
C HIS A 150 3.59 -18.36 2.02
N TYR A 151 4.50 -17.74 1.27
CA TYR A 151 4.36 -17.59 -0.16
C TYR A 151 5.01 -18.78 -0.88
N PRO A 152 4.34 -19.39 -1.88
CA PRO A 152 4.89 -20.52 -2.62
C PRO A 152 6.03 -20.12 -3.57
N TYR A 153 6.19 -18.82 -3.83
CA TYR A 153 7.22 -18.24 -4.69
C TYR A 153 8.29 -17.59 -3.81
N PRO A 154 9.53 -18.14 -3.76
CA PRO A 154 10.63 -17.58 -2.96
C PRO A 154 10.83 -16.08 -3.16
N TYR A 155 10.81 -15.59 -4.40
CA TYR A 155 10.95 -14.16 -4.71
C TYR A 155 9.86 -13.32 -4.04
N VAL A 156 8.60 -13.76 -4.14
CA VAL A 156 7.47 -13.05 -3.53
C VAL A 156 7.58 -13.08 -2.01
N ALA A 157 7.99 -14.21 -1.43
CA ALA A 157 8.22 -14.35 0.00
C ALA A 157 9.24 -13.32 0.49
N VAL A 158 10.37 -13.23 -0.20
CA VAL A 158 11.41 -12.26 0.10
C VAL A 158 10.88 -10.84 0.02
N MET A 159 10.25 -10.48 -1.10
CA MET A 159 9.81 -9.10 -1.36
C MET A 159 8.75 -8.63 -0.36
N TYR A 160 7.80 -9.48 0.02
CA TYR A 160 6.72 -9.13 0.94
C TYR A 160 7.02 -9.32 2.43
N ASN A 161 7.98 -10.16 2.81
CA ASN A 161 8.27 -10.40 4.21
C ASN A 161 9.21 -9.34 4.79
N SER A 162 10.32 -9.06 4.09
CA SER A 162 11.36 -8.13 4.55
C SER A 162 12.06 -7.38 3.43
N GLY A 163 11.71 -7.66 2.18
CA GLY A 163 12.33 -7.10 0.99
C GLY A 163 11.78 -5.73 0.58
N GLN A 164 12.00 -5.39 -0.69
CA GLN A 164 11.74 -4.07 -1.25
C GLN A 164 10.26 -3.64 -1.13
N TRP A 165 9.33 -4.57 -1.38
CA TRP A 165 7.89 -4.28 -1.37
C TRP A 165 7.35 -4.09 0.05
N PHE A 166 7.79 -4.93 0.99
CA PHE A 166 7.52 -4.77 2.42
C PHE A 166 7.98 -3.40 2.90
N PHE A 167 9.25 -3.08 2.62
CA PHE A 167 9.88 -1.87 3.10
C PHE A 167 9.19 -0.62 2.57
N THR A 168 8.87 -0.60 1.27
CA THR A 168 8.09 0.48 0.64
C THR A 168 6.69 0.60 1.26
N SER A 169 6.02 -0.52 1.54
CA SER A 169 4.71 -0.50 2.21
C SER A 169 4.80 0.13 3.60
N MET A 170 5.83 -0.20 4.38
CA MET A 170 6.03 0.39 5.71
C MET A 170 6.34 1.87 5.62
N TRP A 171 7.17 2.28 4.66
CA TRP A 171 7.49 3.68 4.39
C TRP A 171 6.24 4.52 4.12
N GLU A 172 5.39 4.05 3.22
CA GLU A 172 4.13 4.71 2.86
C GLU A 172 3.14 4.75 4.03
N LYS A 173 2.96 3.63 4.75
CA LYS A 173 2.06 3.58 5.92
C LYS A 173 2.54 4.46 7.06
N TYR A 174 3.84 4.54 7.29
CA TYR A 174 4.40 5.41 8.32
C TYR A 174 4.15 6.88 7.98
N HIS A 175 4.35 7.27 6.71
CA HIS A 175 4.04 8.61 6.22
C HIS A 175 2.58 8.99 6.44
N ASP A 176 1.63 8.09 6.15
CA ASP A 176 0.21 8.34 6.41
C ASP A 176 -0.07 8.61 7.90
N LYS A 177 0.62 7.90 8.80
CA LYS A 177 0.44 8.08 10.25
C LYS A 177 0.96 9.43 10.75
N VAL A 178 2.13 9.86 10.26
CA VAL A 178 2.76 11.11 10.70
C VAL A 178 2.23 12.34 9.96
N SER A 179 1.58 12.14 8.81
CA SER A 179 0.89 13.19 8.05
C SER A 179 -0.54 12.76 7.65
N PRO A 180 -1.50 12.66 8.60
CA PRO A 180 -2.85 12.16 8.29
C PRO A 180 -3.65 13.06 7.34
N TRP A 181 -3.34 14.36 7.28
CA TRP A 181 -4.07 15.36 6.48
C TRP A 181 -3.61 15.47 5.03
N SER A 182 -2.66 14.65 4.57
CA SER A 182 -2.18 14.63 3.18
C SER A 182 -2.85 13.55 2.31
N TRP A 183 -3.90 12.88 2.79
CA TRP A 183 -4.71 12.00 1.94
C TRP A 183 -5.66 12.83 1.07
N ASN A 184 -5.13 13.36 -0.04
CA ASN A 184 -5.91 13.92 -1.13
C ASN A 184 -5.67 13.01 -2.35
N PRO A 185 -6.71 12.41 -2.95
CA PRO A 185 -6.57 11.57 -4.15
C PRO A 185 -5.90 12.29 -5.34
N SER A 186 -5.80 13.62 -5.27
CA SER A 186 -5.21 14.53 -6.23
C SER A 186 -3.97 15.29 -5.71
N HIS A 187 -3.44 14.97 -4.51
CA HIS A 187 -2.10 15.45 -4.15
C HIS A 187 -1.12 14.77 -5.11
N HIS A 188 -0.52 15.57 -5.99
CA HIS A 188 0.63 15.18 -6.77
C HIS A 188 1.60 14.42 -5.87
N PHE A 189 1.60 13.08 -5.99
CA PHE A 189 2.76 12.37 -6.49
C PHE A 189 4.04 13.21 -6.28
N GLY A 190 4.55 13.23 -5.04
CA GLY A 190 5.87 13.76 -4.69
C GLY A 190 5.95 15.15 -4.07
N ALA A 191 4.83 15.85 -3.86
CA ALA A 191 4.84 17.11 -3.14
C ALA A 191 4.80 16.86 -1.63
N GLY A 192 5.95 16.48 -1.05
CA GLY A 192 6.17 16.69 0.38
C GLY A 192 5.83 18.15 0.70
N LYS A 193 5.03 18.39 1.74
CA LYS A 193 4.78 19.75 2.25
C LYS A 193 6.14 20.45 2.40
N LYS A 194 6.24 21.76 2.11
CA LYS A 194 7.36 22.58 2.58
C LYS A 194 7.39 22.46 4.10
N GLN A 195 8.19 21.52 4.60
CA GLN A 195 8.24 21.16 6.02
C GLN A 195 9.13 22.21 6.68
N GLY A 196 8.50 23.15 7.38
CA GLY A 196 9.17 24.24 8.07
C GLY A 196 10.17 23.69 9.09
N ASN A 197 11.36 24.31 9.10
CA ASN A 197 12.56 24.02 9.90
C ASN A 197 13.29 22.71 9.60
N SER A 198 14.56 22.85 9.20
CA SER A 198 15.58 21.83 8.92
C SER A 198 16.00 20.97 10.13
N HIS A 199 15.25 21.02 11.23
CA HIS A 199 15.54 20.32 12.49
C HIS A 199 14.42 19.37 12.94
N ASP A 200 13.39 19.15 12.11
CA ASP A 200 12.38 18.16 12.42
C ASP A 200 12.98 16.75 12.31
N LYS A 201 13.16 16.11 13.46
CA LYS A 201 13.72 14.75 13.59
C LYS A 201 12.88 13.69 12.88
N ASN A 202 11.66 14.03 12.45
CA ASN A 202 10.78 13.13 11.70
C ASN A 202 10.88 13.32 10.18
N GLN A 203 11.81 14.14 9.66
CA GLN A 203 11.96 14.34 8.23
C GLN A 203 12.48 13.08 7.54
N LEU A 204 11.71 12.60 6.56
CA LEU A 204 12.04 11.40 5.79
C LEU A 204 12.55 11.77 4.41
N TYR A 205 13.77 11.34 4.10
CA TYR A 205 14.43 11.63 2.85
C TYR A 205 14.51 10.40 1.94
N ARG A 206 14.43 10.65 0.63
CA ARG A 206 14.70 9.64 -0.39
C ARG A 206 15.86 10.10 -1.24
N VAL A 207 16.96 9.34 -1.22
CA VAL A 207 18.14 9.61 -2.03
C VAL A 207 17.93 8.96 -3.40
N ILE A 208 17.85 9.77 -4.45
CA ILE A 208 17.58 9.26 -5.79
C ILE A 208 18.82 8.54 -6.35
N MET A 209 18.66 7.26 -6.67
CA MET A 209 19.61 6.39 -7.36
C MET A 209 19.14 6.10 -8.78
N ASP A 210 18.83 7.15 -9.55
CA ASP A 210 18.22 7.00 -10.87
C ASP A 210 19.15 6.24 -11.82
N ASN A 211 18.76 5.01 -12.14
CA ASN A 211 19.47 4.10 -13.04
C ASN A 211 18.76 4.01 -14.41
N ARG A 212 17.77 4.87 -14.68
CA ARG A 212 17.03 4.86 -15.94
C ARG A 212 17.89 5.35 -17.10
N ARG A 213 17.58 4.86 -18.30
CA ARG A 213 18.26 5.31 -19.53
C ARG A 213 18.03 6.82 -19.74
N GLY A 214 19.12 7.59 -19.78
CA GLY A 214 19.08 9.05 -19.92
C GLY A 214 19.06 9.83 -18.60
N ALA A 215 19.17 9.15 -17.45
CA ALA A 215 19.45 9.80 -16.17
C ALA A 215 20.80 10.54 -16.20
N GLU A 216 21.00 11.46 -15.26
CA GLU A 216 22.29 12.16 -15.11
C GLU A 216 23.43 11.14 -14.90
N PRO A 217 24.62 11.35 -15.50
CA PRO A 217 25.67 10.32 -15.57
C PRO A 217 26.40 10.05 -14.25
N TRP A 218 26.01 10.74 -13.17
CA TRP A 218 26.66 10.68 -11.86
C TRP A 218 25.61 10.35 -10.81
N VAL A 219 25.80 9.25 -10.08
CA VAL A 219 24.87 8.80 -9.03
C VAL A 219 25.61 8.83 -7.69
N PHE A 220 24.95 9.26 -6.61
CA PHE A 220 25.56 9.33 -5.27
C PHE A 220 26.01 7.97 -4.74
N TRP A 221 25.21 6.96 -5.07
CA TRP A 221 25.42 5.58 -4.71
C TRP A 221 25.31 4.79 -6.00
N ASN A 222 26.28 3.91 -6.25
CA ASN A 222 26.16 2.94 -7.31
C ASN A 222 25.88 1.58 -6.67
N GLU A 223 25.01 0.80 -7.29
CA GLU A 223 24.72 -0.56 -6.85
C GLU A 223 25.28 -1.57 -7.84
N GLY A 224 25.84 -2.66 -7.33
CA GLY A 224 26.22 -3.81 -8.12
C GLY A 224 25.20 -4.92 -7.96
N ALA A 225 25.04 -5.76 -8.98
CA ALA A 225 24.20 -6.94 -8.88
C ALA A 225 24.74 -7.88 -7.80
N GLY A 226 23.99 -8.02 -6.70
CA GLY A 226 24.21 -9.09 -5.73
C GLY A 226 23.67 -10.40 -6.30
N LEU A 227 24.52 -11.41 -6.50
CA LEU A 227 24.12 -12.72 -7.03
C LEU A 227 23.38 -13.60 -5.99
N THR A 228 23.08 -13.06 -4.80
CA THR A 228 22.49 -13.81 -3.68
C THR A 228 20.99 -14.04 -3.81
N TRP A 229 20.34 -13.51 -4.85
CA TRP A 229 18.88 -13.51 -5.02
C TRP A 229 18.39 -14.26 -6.27
N GLN A 230 19.23 -15.10 -6.88
CA GLN A 230 18.88 -15.84 -8.09
C GLN A 230 18.28 -17.21 -7.75
N ASP A 231 17.02 -17.22 -7.33
CA ASP A 231 16.23 -18.45 -7.22
C ASP A 231 15.50 -18.77 -8.54
N TRP A 232 14.86 -19.93 -8.64
CA TRP A 232 14.25 -20.39 -9.90
C TRP A 232 13.16 -19.44 -10.43
N ASP A 233 12.46 -18.71 -9.56
CA ASP A 233 11.37 -17.79 -9.89
C ASP A 233 11.84 -16.35 -10.12
N PHE A 234 13.12 -16.04 -9.87
CA PHE A 234 13.69 -14.70 -10.04
C PHE A 234 13.46 -14.14 -11.46
N SER A 235 13.73 -14.95 -12.48
CA SER A 235 13.54 -14.55 -13.89
C SER A 235 12.09 -14.23 -14.26
N MET A 236 11.12 -14.79 -13.53
CA MET A 236 9.69 -14.54 -13.76
C MET A 236 9.24 -13.20 -13.15
N PHE A 237 9.78 -12.84 -11.98
CA PHE A 237 9.34 -11.67 -11.22
C PHE A 237 10.26 -10.45 -11.31
N MET A 238 11.49 -10.60 -11.78
CA MET A 238 12.41 -9.47 -12.02
C MET A 238 11.81 -8.34 -12.87
N PRO A 239 11.11 -8.62 -13.98
CA PRO A 239 10.49 -7.56 -14.79
C PRO A 239 9.37 -6.79 -14.08
N VAL A 240 8.90 -7.26 -12.91
CA VAL A 240 7.80 -6.62 -12.17
C VAL A 240 8.17 -5.22 -11.70
N GLY A 241 9.43 -4.98 -11.32
CA GLY A 241 9.92 -3.64 -11.00
C GLY A 241 9.87 -2.73 -12.22
N GLU A 242 10.55 -3.14 -13.29
CA GLU A 242 10.71 -2.34 -14.53
C GLU A 242 9.38 -2.04 -15.24
N VAL A 243 8.40 -2.95 -15.16
CA VAL A 243 7.11 -2.87 -15.87
C VAL A 243 5.95 -2.55 -14.92
N SER A 244 6.27 -2.13 -13.70
CA SER A 244 5.35 -1.84 -12.61
C SER A 244 4.12 -1.02 -13.02
N SER A 245 4.30 0.03 -13.82
CA SER A 245 3.19 0.85 -14.34
C SER A 245 2.16 0.06 -15.17
N ARG A 246 2.58 -0.92 -15.98
CA ARG A 246 1.65 -1.76 -16.75
C ARG A 246 0.96 -2.76 -15.83
N ILE A 247 1.68 -3.30 -14.84
CA ILE A 247 1.14 -4.25 -13.86
C ILE A 247 0.03 -3.59 -13.05
N ILE A 248 0.25 -2.35 -12.58
CA ILE A 248 -0.79 -1.57 -11.87
C ILE A 248 -2.04 -1.41 -12.74
N ARG A 249 -1.88 -0.98 -14.01
CA ARG A 249 -3.01 -0.79 -14.94
C ARG A 249 -3.79 -2.08 -15.17
N THR A 250 -3.08 -3.19 -15.38
CA THR A 250 -3.69 -4.51 -15.54
C THR A 250 -4.44 -4.94 -14.28
N ALA A 251 -3.82 -4.80 -13.10
CA ALA A 251 -4.44 -5.16 -11.83
C ALA A 251 -5.72 -4.34 -11.56
N ILE A 252 -5.69 -3.03 -11.78
CA ILE A 252 -6.86 -2.16 -11.64
C ILE A 252 -7.96 -2.58 -12.63
N THR A 253 -7.61 -2.82 -13.89
CA THR A 253 -8.58 -3.22 -14.93
C THR A 253 -9.26 -4.55 -14.59
N VAL A 254 -8.48 -5.53 -14.14
CA VAL A 254 -8.97 -6.85 -13.72
C VAL A 254 -9.89 -6.70 -12.50
N THR A 255 -9.52 -5.92 -11.50
CA THR A 255 -10.33 -5.68 -10.30
C THR A 255 -11.65 -4.97 -10.62
N ILE A 256 -11.64 -3.98 -11.53
CA ILE A 256 -12.86 -3.32 -12.02
C ILE A 256 -13.75 -4.33 -12.74
N ALA A 257 -13.19 -5.14 -13.66
CA ALA A 257 -13.95 -6.13 -14.41
C ALA A 257 -14.62 -7.15 -13.48
N PHE A 258 -13.88 -7.72 -12.52
CA PHE A 258 -14.44 -8.64 -11.51
C PHE A 258 -15.52 -8.00 -10.64
N SER A 259 -15.33 -6.73 -10.26
CA SER A 259 -16.32 -5.98 -9.48
C SER A 259 -17.62 -5.76 -10.27
N LEU A 260 -17.51 -5.39 -11.55
CA LEU A 260 -18.66 -5.21 -12.45
C LEU A 260 -19.39 -6.53 -12.71
N ILE A 261 -18.66 -7.62 -12.98
CA ILE A 261 -19.25 -8.95 -13.19
C ILE A 261 -20.00 -9.39 -11.92
N SER A 262 -19.38 -9.23 -10.75
CA SER A 262 -20.00 -9.58 -9.46
C SER A 262 -21.27 -8.76 -9.21
N ALA A 263 -21.23 -7.45 -9.48
CA ALA A 263 -22.40 -6.58 -9.38
C ALA A 263 -23.52 -6.96 -10.36
N LEU A 264 -23.19 -7.33 -11.61
CA LEU A 264 -24.15 -7.79 -12.61
C LEU A 264 -24.79 -9.13 -12.22
N VAL A 265 -24.01 -10.06 -11.66
CA VAL A 265 -24.53 -11.34 -11.14
C VAL A 265 -25.48 -11.08 -9.97
N LEU A 266 -25.10 -10.22 -9.01
CA LEU A 266 -25.96 -9.82 -7.90
C LEU A 266 -27.25 -9.15 -8.40
N TRP A 267 -27.15 -8.22 -9.35
CA TRP A 267 -28.30 -7.59 -10.00
C TRP A 267 -29.23 -8.66 -10.59
N ARG A 268 -28.72 -9.54 -11.46
CA ARG A 268 -29.54 -10.58 -12.11
C ARG A 268 -30.21 -11.50 -11.10
N CYS A 269 -29.50 -11.91 -10.04
CA CYS A 269 -30.08 -12.71 -8.96
C CYS A 269 -31.21 -11.98 -8.22
N LEU A 270 -31.02 -10.70 -7.88
CA LEU A 270 -32.05 -9.89 -7.21
C LEU A 270 -33.28 -9.64 -8.11
N PHE A 271 -33.09 -9.37 -9.39
CA PHE A 271 -34.19 -9.11 -10.33
C PHE A 271 -34.96 -10.36 -10.72
N ARG A 272 -34.30 -11.51 -10.93
CA ARG A 272 -34.99 -12.80 -11.11
C ARG A 272 -35.89 -13.11 -9.92
N ARG A 273 -35.44 -12.81 -8.71
CA ARG A 273 -36.22 -12.98 -7.48
C ARG A 273 -37.42 -12.04 -7.42
N ARG A 274 -37.25 -10.77 -7.77
CA ARG A 274 -38.37 -9.80 -7.87
C ARG A 274 -39.43 -10.23 -8.89
N LYS A 275 -39.00 -10.75 -10.05
CA LYS A 275 -39.92 -11.26 -11.08
C LYS A 275 -40.67 -12.52 -10.61
N ALA A 276 -39.99 -13.45 -9.94
CA ALA A 276 -40.63 -14.64 -9.35
C ALA A 276 -41.65 -14.29 -8.26
N VAL A 277 -41.35 -13.30 -7.41
CA VAL A 277 -42.30 -12.81 -6.38
C VAL A 277 -43.52 -12.14 -7.02
N LYS A 278 -43.34 -11.29 -8.05
CA LYS A 278 -44.47 -10.69 -8.78
C LYS A 278 -45.35 -11.75 -9.45
N ASN A 279 -44.75 -12.74 -10.12
CA ASN A 279 -45.49 -13.81 -10.80
C ASN A 279 -46.28 -14.69 -9.80
N ASN A 280 -45.70 -15.03 -8.65
CA ASN A 280 -46.41 -15.76 -7.59
C ASN A 280 -47.53 -14.93 -6.95
N ALA A 281 -47.33 -13.62 -6.75
CA ALA A 281 -48.37 -12.75 -6.23
C ALA A 281 -49.58 -12.67 -7.18
N GLN A 282 -49.34 -12.58 -8.49
CA GLN A 282 -50.38 -12.52 -9.53
C GLN A 282 -51.09 -13.87 -9.75
N SER A 283 -50.38 -15.00 -9.63
CA SER A 283 -50.99 -16.33 -9.61
C SER A 283 -51.90 -16.52 -8.37
N SER A 284 -51.48 -16.03 -7.21
CA SER A 284 -52.28 -16.12 -5.98
C SER A 284 -53.54 -15.24 -6.01
N SER A 285 -53.50 -14.07 -6.67
CA SER A 285 -54.68 -13.21 -6.81
C SER A 285 -55.68 -13.78 -7.82
N SER A 286 -55.19 -14.39 -8.91
CA SER A 286 -56.03 -15.10 -9.88
C SER A 286 -56.75 -16.30 -9.25
N LEU A 287 -56.05 -17.10 -8.45
CA LEU A 287 -56.64 -18.22 -7.69
C LEU A 287 -57.68 -17.75 -6.68
N LYS A 288 -57.45 -16.63 -5.97
CA LYS A 288 -58.46 -16.05 -5.08
C LYS A 288 -59.70 -15.57 -5.82
N SER A 289 -59.55 -15.04 -7.05
CA SER A 289 -60.69 -14.63 -7.89
C SER A 289 -61.51 -15.82 -8.38
N VAL A 290 -60.86 -16.95 -8.72
CA VAL A 290 -61.54 -18.18 -9.14
C VAL A 290 -62.24 -18.87 -7.97
N VAL A 291 -61.62 -18.89 -6.78
CA VAL A 291 -62.24 -19.44 -5.56
C VAL A 291 -63.42 -18.59 -5.06
N ALA A 292 -63.38 -17.26 -5.27
CA ALA A 292 -64.52 -16.38 -5.01
C ALA A 292 -65.69 -16.60 -5.98
N LEU A 293 -65.42 -17.00 -7.23
CA LEU A 293 -66.44 -17.35 -8.23
C LEU A 293 -67.05 -18.75 -8.05
N LEU A 294 -66.34 -19.65 -7.36
CA LEU A 294 -66.80 -21.02 -7.07
C LEU A 294 -67.38 -21.18 -5.67
N SER A 295 -67.43 -20.12 -4.85
CA SER A 295 -68.12 -20.17 -3.56
C SER A 295 -69.63 -20.01 -3.77
N PRO A 296 -70.46 -20.99 -3.40
CA PRO A 296 -71.90 -20.88 -3.55
C PRO A 296 -72.42 -19.77 -2.63
N ALA A 297 -73.22 -18.87 -3.20
CA ALA A 297 -73.93 -17.82 -2.47
C ALA A 297 -74.79 -18.48 -1.38
N LYS A 298 -74.36 -18.35 -0.13
CA LYS A 298 -75.11 -18.82 1.02
C LYS A 298 -76.27 -17.85 1.26
N GLY A 299 -77.38 -18.09 0.56
CA GLY A 299 -78.67 -17.51 0.88
C GLY A 299 -79.13 -17.98 2.25
N LYS A 300 -79.35 -17.04 3.16
CA LYS A 300 -80.29 -17.11 4.28
C LYS A 300 -80.85 -15.69 4.39
N GLY A 301 -82.09 -15.43 4.01
CA GLY A 301 -83.28 -16.12 4.48
C GLY A 301 -83.74 -15.35 5.71
N GLY A 302 -84.53 -14.30 5.47
CA GLY A 302 -85.15 -13.50 6.51
C GLY A 302 -86.28 -14.28 7.16
N GLU A 303 -86.40 -14.16 8.47
CA GLU A 303 -87.60 -14.54 9.20
C GLU A 303 -87.86 -13.45 10.24
N SER A 304 -88.95 -12.73 10.01
CA SER A 304 -89.55 -11.76 10.91
C SER A 304 -90.74 -12.44 11.55
N SER A 305 -90.75 -12.63 12.87
CA SER A 305 -92.00 -12.60 13.62
C SER A 305 -91.78 -12.07 15.04
N LYS A 306 -92.79 -11.32 15.46
CA LYS A 306 -92.94 -10.48 16.64
C LYS A 306 -93.65 -11.24 17.76
N LYS A 307 -93.50 -10.72 19.00
CA LYS A 307 -94.31 -10.91 20.22
C LYS A 307 -94.11 -12.27 20.93
N GLU A 308 -94.01 -12.34 22.26
CA GLU A 308 -94.84 -11.68 23.27
C GLU A 308 -94.11 -11.58 24.63
N ASP A 309 -94.52 -10.58 25.42
CA ASP A 309 -94.06 -10.21 26.76
C ASP A 309 -94.66 -11.11 27.88
N HIS A 310 -94.16 -10.87 29.11
CA HIS A 310 -94.57 -11.29 30.46
C HIS A 310 -93.87 -12.53 31.05
N GLU A 311 -93.54 -12.66 32.34
CA GLU A 311 -93.25 -11.78 33.50
C GLU A 311 -92.99 -12.76 34.68
N LEU A 312 -92.15 -12.39 35.66
CA LEU A 312 -92.01 -12.98 37.03
C LEU A 312 -91.44 -14.44 37.09
N VAL A 313 -90.43 -14.78 37.90
CA VAL A 313 -90.05 -14.41 39.28
C VAL A 313 -88.53 -14.34 39.41
#